data_AF-A0A8J3IT89-F1
#
_entry.id   AF-A0A8J3IT89-F1
#
_cell.length_a   1.000
_cell.length_b   1.000
_cell.length_c   1.000
_cell.angle_alpha   90.00
_cell.angle_beta   90.00
_cell.angle_gamma   90.00
#
_symmetry.space_group_name_H-M   'P 1'
#
loop_
_entity.id
_entity.type
_entity.pdbx_description
1 polymer ?
#
loop_
_entity_poly.entity_id
_entity_poly.type
_entity_poly.pdbx_seq_one_letter_code
_entity_poly.pdbx_strand_id
1 'polypeptide(L)'
;MVILSGPIFKRCYEVLNRYDIFEPEQKATLENALNAVGLDNHQYDHASNRPSQVHNIINYLLKQDIKEGKPVFWIFLDGLWRYGFLQENTGLYKDVKECCALIEISYALQIDSRVANKYDMNHIVKLVEYFFKYPILDDSDQCKQVMLQLPIDIRQKINQNGRNTATTFGVAILKACICFPDGPGKLASILYESEHESARWRELDELLRELYQTNVTYTRLQQLQSLLEPIELSNNILMDFYRVSTPAAEDMLDNMQQTLMQTVLDNLAILPPGPDGVYPILAFVACISAYVMAEHGPESNADLNDWIRRRAGELKADAYQYINSQNQQIQVSRNQPTRASYLLIALNTQNGHEFAIQACLLDAQNKILDNAGSYVSDKTVNLEELPSQIDEIRKNYVYYLSKDVIVEIFLPTHLLCHTVEHWPIDIGMGVQTKFGIKYRLVVRSVERACNLMMRRDWEDKWELFQTFIRGEMLEKKQTHAIEGPIWLCEEEECKKRSQQDLYSALYGSQVVCFAMNFAPQPAEPPYVLRTMLLAGIPIALWPGPLIKHLDDCFADIHEKLFQENHHTSSLRLQDLPDWVWEQRMQTKDDEHCLTLFWDNPDRVLPGMPQFLKEKGGINMARQLHYGRASRN
;
A
#
# COMPACT_ATOMS: atom_id res chain seq x y z
N MET A 1 31.08 -33.46 -3.37
CA MET A 1 30.49 -34.43 -2.44
C MET A 1 29.10 -33.98 -2.08
N VAL A 2 28.07 -34.78 -2.39
CA VAL A 2 26.66 -34.44 -2.10
C VAL A 2 26.33 -34.98 -0.71
N ILE A 3 26.09 -34.09 0.24
CA ILE A 3 25.68 -34.46 1.58
C ILE A 3 24.16 -34.36 1.62
N LEU A 4 23.47 -35.50 1.78
CA LEU A 4 22.04 -35.48 2.07
C LEU A 4 21.83 -34.86 3.44
N SER A 5 20.78 -34.06 3.58
CA SER A 5 20.34 -33.61 4.89
C SER A 5 19.91 -34.83 5.73
N GLY A 6 20.07 -34.73 7.05
CA GLY A 6 19.66 -35.79 7.99
C GLY A 6 18.22 -36.31 7.75
N PRO A 7 17.22 -35.44 7.54
CA PRO A 7 15.85 -35.86 7.24
C PRO A 7 15.71 -36.68 5.95
N ILE A 8 16.35 -36.24 4.85
CA ILE A 8 16.29 -36.96 3.55
C ILE A 8 17.02 -38.30 3.66
N PHE A 9 18.19 -38.32 4.31
CA PHE A 9 18.92 -39.56 4.55
C PHE A 9 18.07 -40.56 5.35
N LYS A 10 17.45 -40.10 6.44
CA LYS A 10 16.57 -40.93 7.28
C LYS A 10 15.40 -41.50 6.47
N ARG A 11 14.73 -40.68 5.66
CA ARG A 11 13.61 -41.13 4.80
C ARG A 11 14.07 -42.18 3.79
N CYS A 12 15.17 -41.95 3.07
CA CYS A 12 15.72 -42.91 2.11
C CYS A 12 16.10 -44.23 2.79
N TYR A 13 16.74 -44.15 3.96
CA TYR A 13 17.12 -45.31 4.76
C TYR A 13 15.89 -46.13 5.19
N GLU A 14 14.84 -45.48 5.71
CA GLU A 14 13.60 -46.14 6.14
C GLU A 14 12.91 -46.85 4.98
N VAL A 15 12.88 -46.23 3.79
CA VAL A 15 12.29 -46.84 2.59
C VAL A 15 13.10 -48.06 2.17
N LEU A 16 14.42 -47.93 2.00
CA LEU A 16 15.24 -49.05 1.55
C LEU A 16 15.24 -50.22 2.55
N ASN A 17 15.15 -49.93 3.85
CA ASN A 17 15.10 -50.94 4.90
C ASN A 17 13.70 -51.59 5.07
N ARG A 18 12.62 -50.94 4.62
CA ARG A 18 11.24 -51.47 4.77
C ARG A 18 10.92 -52.58 3.77
N TYR A 19 11.47 -52.49 2.56
CA TYR A 19 11.06 -53.33 1.42
C TYR A 19 12.05 -54.43 1.09
N ASP A 20 13.00 -54.70 1.98
CA ASP A 20 13.91 -55.82 1.86
C ASP A 20 14.66 -55.88 0.50
N ILE A 21 15.01 -54.71 -0.05
CA ILE A 21 15.57 -54.53 -1.41
C ILE A 21 16.90 -55.29 -1.63
N PHE A 22 17.60 -55.63 -0.56
CA PHE A 22 18.88 -56.34 -0.59
C PHE A 22 18.76 -57.86 -0.37
N GLU A 23 17.55 -58.44 -0.41
CA GLU A 23 17.39 -59.90 -0.34
C GLU A 23 17.81 -60.58 -1.66
N PRO A 24 18.24 -61.86 -1.63
CA PRO A 24 18.64 -62.60 -2.83
C PRO A 24 17.61 -62.62 -3.95
N GLU A 25 16.32 -62.57 -3.60
CA GLU A 25 15.20 -62.54 -4.55
C GLU A 25 15.18 -61.25 -5.39
N GLN A 26 15.80 -60.17 -4.89
CA GLN A 26 15.89 -58.87 -5.55
C GLN A 26 17.25 -58.64 -6.24
N LYS A 27 18.14 -59.65 -6.23
CA LYS A 27 19.53 -59.51 -6.69
C LYS A 27 19.65 -58.95 -8.12
N ALA A 28 18.85 -59.43 -9.07
CA ALA A 28 18.89 -58.95 -10.45
C ALA A 28 18.52 -57.46 -10.59
N THR A 29 17.54 -56.99 -9.80
CA THR A 29 17.15 -55.57 -9.75
C THR A 29 18.25 -54.72 -9.15
N LEU A 30 18.84 -55.18 -8.05
CA LEU A 30 19.96 -54.52 -7.39
C LEU A 30 21.17 -54.44 -8.34
N GLU A 31 21.48 -55.52 -9.05
CA GLU A 31 22.53 -55.55 -10.07
C GLU A 31 22.26 -54.56 -11.20
N ASN A 32 21.02 -54.46 -11.70
CA ASN A 32 20.67 -53.46 -12.72
C ASN A 32 20.85 -52.02 -12.21
N ALA A 33 20.43 -51.73 -10.98
CA ALA A 33 20.59 -50.41 -10.37
C ALA A 33 22.07 -50.07 -10.10
N LEU A 34 22.88 -51.05 -9.68
CA LEU A 34 24.34 -50.90 -9.48
C LEU A 34 25.10 -50.77 -10.81
N ASN A 35 24.69 -51.53 -11.83
CA ASN A 35 25.23 -51.41 -13.18
C ASN A 35 24.92 -50.03 -13.79
N ALA A 36 23.72 -49.47 -13.54
CA ALA A 36 23.35 -48.13 -14.00
C ALA A 36 24.26 -47.03 -13.41
N VAL A 37 24.83 -47.26 -12.23
CA VAL A 37 25.84 -46.38 -11.63
C VAL A 37 27.27 -46.78 -11.94
N GLY A 38 27.50 -47.81 -12.77
CA GLY A 38 28.81 -48.30 -13.16
C GLY A 38 29.65 -48.81 -11.98
N LEU A 39 29.01 -49.46 -11.01
CA LEU A 39 29.67 -50.17 -9.90
C LEU A 39 29.75 -51.66 -10.22
N ASP A 40 30.90 -52.28 -9.94
CA ASP A 40 31.15 -53.70 -10.20
C ASP A 40 30.43 -54.59 -9.15
N ASN A 41 29.68 -55.58 -9.62
CA ASN A 41 28.79 -56.42 -8.79
C ASN A 41 29.52 -57.20 -7.69
N HIS A 42 30.81 -57.48 -7.88
CA HIS A 42 31.63 -58.27 -6.94
C HIS A 42 31.75 -57.66 -5.54
N GLN A 43 31.53 -56.34 -5.37
CA GLN A 43 31.57 -55.70 -4.04
C GLN A 43 30.30 -55.92 -3.21
N TYR A 44 29.24 -56.48 -3.80
CA TYR A 44 27.90 -56.54 -3.19
C TYR A 44 27.29 -57.95 -3.14
N ASP A 45 28.06 -58.99 -3.44
CA ASP A 45 27.62 -60.40 -3.32
C ASP A 45 27.20 -60.82 -1.90
N HIS A 46 27.44 -59.95 -0.90
CA HIS A 46 27.06 -60.14 0.51
C HIS A 46 26.13 -59.04 1.05
N ALA A 47 25.50 -58.24 0.18
CA ALA A 47 24.49 -57.29 0.61
C ALA A 47 23.30 -58.02 1.26
N SER A 48 22.82 -57.51 2.38
CA SER A 48 21.61 -57.98 3.07
C SER A 48 20.87 -56.79 3.65
N ASN A 49 19.59 -56.97 3.99
CA ASN A 49 18.76 -55.93 4.58
C ASN A 49 19.05 -55.66 6.06
N ARG A 50 20.22 -56.07 6.56
CA ARG A 50 20.64 -55.67 7.90
C ARG A 50 20.75 -54.14 7.94
N PRO A 51 20.10 -53.46 8.90
CA PRO A 51 20.16 -52.01 9.11
C PRO A 51 21.54 -51.37 8.88
N SER A 52 22.60 -51.98 9.44
CA SER A 52 23.98 -51.50 9.30
C SER A 52 24.53 -51.59 7.88
N GLN A 53 24.12 -52.60 7.10
CA GLN A 53 24.55 -52.76 5.71
C GLN A 53 23.82 -51.79 4.78
N VAL A 54 22.51 -51.61 4.94
CA VAL A 54 21.73 -50.59 4.21
C VAL A 54 22.35 -49.20 4.43
N HIS A 55 22.67 -48.87 5.69
CA HIS A 55 23.36 -47.62 6.04
C HIS A 55 24.72 -47.47 5.34
N ASN A 56 25.53 -48.53 5.34
CA ASN A 56 26.85 -48.52 4.69
C ASN A 56 26.75 -48.36 3.17
N ILE A 57 25.76 -48.99 2.52
CA ILE A 57 25.54 -48.88 1.08
C ILE A 57 25.13 -47.44 0.71
N ILE A 58 24.18 -46.84 1.42
CA ILE A 58 23.78 -45.44 1.19
C ILE A 58 24.99 -44.52 1.34
N ASN A 59 25.73 -44.64 2.45
CA ASN A 59 26.92 -43.81 2.69
C ASN A 59 28.01 -44.00 1.64
N TYR A 60 28.20 -45.23 1.16
CA TYR A 60 29.13 -45.50 0.08
C TYR A 60 28.70 -44.78 -1.21
N LEU A 61 27.44 -44.93 -1.61
CA LEU A 61 26.88 -44.30 -2.82
C LEU A 61 26.90 -42.76 -2.74
N LEU A 62 26.71 -42.19 -1.56
CA LEU A 62 26.82 -40.74 -1.32
C LEU A 62 28.26 -40.21 -1.36
N LYS A 63 29.25 -41.06 -1.09
CA LYS A 63 30.68 -40.71 -1.21
C LYS A 63 31.19 -40.78 -2.65
N GLN A 64 30.48 -41.46 -3.54
CA GLN A 64 30.85 -41.52 -4.96
C GLN A 64 30.64 -40.17 -5.66
N ASP A 65 31.47 -39.88 -6.65
CA ASP A 65 31.47 -38.60 -7.36
C ASP A 65 30.30 -38.48 -8.36
N ILE A 66 29.90 -37.25 -8.67
CA ILE A 66 28.77 -36.93 -9.54
C ILE A 66 29.01 -37.54 -10.94
N LYS A 67 28.06 -38.35 -11.42
CA LYS A 67 28.05 -38.88 -12.80
C LYS A 67 26.97 -38.15 -13.58
N GLU A 68 27.30 -37.64 -14.77
CA GLU A 68 26.36 -36.92 -15.65
C GLU A 68 25.67 -35.71 -14.96
N GLY A 69 26.38 -35.04 -14.04
CA GLY A 69 25.80 -33.93 -13.28
C GLY A 69 24.81 -34.35 -12.18
N LYS A 70 24.67 -35.64 -11.89
CA LYS A 70 23.78 -36.17 -10.84
C LYS A 70 24.52 -36.96 -9.75
N PRO A 71 24.03 -36.94 -8.49
CA PRO A 71 24.57 -37.78 -7.42
C PRO A 71 24.42 -39.27 -7.77
N VAL A 72 25.47 -40.08 -7.54
CA VAL A 72 25.43 -41.53 -7.81
C VAL A 72 24.30 -42.22 -7.05
N PHE A 73 24.07 -41.83 -5.81
CA PHE A 73 22.94 -42.34 -5.02
C PHE A 73 21.58 -42.04 -5.66
N TRP A 74 21.43 -40.90 -6.33
CA TRP A 74 20.20 -40.57 -7.06
C TRP A 74 20.03 -41.46 -8.29
N ILE A 75 21.10 -41.67 -9.07
CA ILE A 75 21.09 -42.58 -10.23
C ILE A 75 20.76 -44.02 -9.79
N PHE A 76 21.24 -44.44 -8.63
CA PHE A 76 20.91 -45.73 -8.04
C PHE A 76 19.40 -45.85 -7.74
N LEU A 77 18.82 -44.86 -7.04
CA LEU A 77 17.38 -44.87 -6.74
C LEU A 77 16.51 -44.73 -8.00
N ASP A 78 16.93 -43.91 -8.96
CA ASP A 78 16.31 -43.80 -10.28
C ASP A 78 16.41 -45.13 -11.03
N GLY A 79 17.52 -45.86 -10.88
CA GLY A 79 17.70 -47.20 -11.40
C GLY A 79 16.74 -48.21 -10.76
N LEU A 80 16.57 -48.17 -9.43
CA LEU A 80 15.55 -48.98 -8.75
C LEU A 80 14.14 -48.63 -9.27
N TRP A 81 13.86 -47.34 -9.47
CA TRP A 81 12.60 -46.85 -9.99
C TRP A 81 12.33 -47.20 -11.47
N ARG A 82 13.37 -47.27 -12.32
CA ARG A 82 13.19 -47.55 -13.75
C ARG A 82 13.31 -49.02 -14.11
N TYR A 83 14.17 -49.75 -13.40
CA TYR A 83 14.58 -51.11 -13.77
C TYR A 83 14.05 -52.19 -12.82
N GLY A 84 13.37 -51.83 -11.73
CA GLY A 84 13.04 -52.78 -10.67
C GLY A 84 11.58 -52.79 -10.20
N PHE A 85 10.84 -53.87 -10.48
CA PHE A 85 9.73 -54.40 -9.66
C PHE A 85 8.32 -53.75 -9.68
N LEU A 86 7.98 -52.81 -10.58
CA LEU A 86 6.88 -51.86 -10.28
C LEU A 86 5.51 -52.17 -10.90
N GLN A 87 5.29 -53.38 -11.42
CA GLN A 87 3.92 -53.79 -11.76
C GLN A 87 3.17 -54.45 -10.59
N GLU A 88 3.84 -54.96 -9.56
CA GLU A 88 3.18 -55.74 -8.50
C GLU A 88 3.21 -55.09 -7.10
N ASN A 89 4.23 -54.28 -6.75
CA ASN A 89 4.32 -53.61 -5.45
C ASN A 89 4.19 -52.08 -5.56
N THR A 90 2.94 -51.61 -5.54
CA THR A 90 2.60 -50.18 -5.65
C THR A 90 3.12 -49.33 -4.49
N GLY A 91 3.45 -49.93 -3.34
CA GLY A 91 3.98 -49.25 -2.16
C GLY A 91 5.44 -48.83 -2.31
N LEU A 92 6.31 -49.79 -2.66
CA LEU A 92 7.74 -49.53 -2.91
C LEU A 92 7.92 -48.50 -4.04
N TYR A 93 7.11 -48.62 -5.10
CA TYR A 93 7.07 -47.66 -6.20
C TYR A 93 6.96 -46.22 -5.71
N LYS A 94 5.94 -45.98 -4.90
CA LYS A 94 5.60 -44.66 -4.42
C LYS A 94 6.69 -44.11 -3.50
N ASP A 95 7.17 -44.93 -2.57
CA ASP A 95 8.19 -44.53 -1.60
C ASP A 95 9.56 -44.23 -2.27
N VAL A 96 10.02 -45.04 -3.23
CA VAL A 96 11.28 -44.77 -3.96
C VAL A 96 11.14 -43.53 -4.85
N LYS A 97 10.00 -43.37 -5.54
CA LYS A 97 9.70 -42.18 -6.34
C LYS A 97 9.76 -40.91 -5.49
N GLU A 98 9.20 -40.94 -4.29
CA GLU A 98 9.28 -39.86 -3.30
C GLU A 98 10.72 -39.57 -2.90
N CYS A 99 11.54 -40.59 -2.61
CA CYS A 99 12.97 -40.41 -2.31
C CYS A 99 13.75 -39.76 -3.47
N CYS A 100 13.50 -40.18 -4.71
CA CYS A 100 14.08 -39.55 -5.90
C CYS A 100 13.71 -38.07 -6.00
N ALA A 101 12.44 -37.73 -5.72
CA ALA A 101 11.95 -36.35 -5.72
C ALA A 101 12.63 -35.50 -4.64
N LEU A 102 12.76 -36.02 -3.42
CA LEU A 102 13.43 -35.36 -2.30
C LEU A 102 14.88 -35.00 -2.64
N ILE A 103 15.63 -35.96 -3.19
CA ILE A 103 17.03 -35.74 -3.55
C ILE A 103 17.13 -34.72 -4.68
N GLU A 104 16.28 -34.82 -5.71
CA GLU A 104 16.32 -33.87 -6.82
C GLU A 104 15.98 -32.44 -6.38
N ILE A 105 14.94 -32.26 -5.55
CA ILE A 105 14.55 -30.95 -5.03
C ILE A 105 15.64 -30.40 -4.10
N SER A 106 16.17 -31.24 -3.21
CA SER A 106 17.26 -30.85 -2.30
C SER A 106 18.50 -30.40 -3.07
N TYR A 107 18.87 -31.13 -4.11
CA TYR A 107 20.01 -30.76 -4.97
C TYR A 107 19.75 -29.46 -5.72
N ALA A 108 18.54 -29.24 -6.23
CA ALA A 108 18.16 -28.00 -6.91
C ALA A 108 18.23 -26.78 -5.97
N LEU A 109 17.81 -26.95 -4.72
CA LEU A 109 17.89 -25.92 -3.68
C LEU A 109 19.33 -25.60 -3.28
N GLN A 110 20.23 -26.59 -3.27
CA GLN A 110 21.65 -26.35 -3.02
C GLN A 110 22.31 -25.51 -4.12
N ILE A 111 21.83 -25.63 -5.36
CA ILE A 111 22.34 -24.85 -6.50
C ILE A 111 21.76 -23.42 -6.52
N ASP A 112 20.48 -23.25 -6.16
CA ASP A 112 19.83 -21.94 -6.12
C ASP A 112 19.86 -21.32 -4.72
N SER A 113 20.97 -20.65 -4.41
CA SER A 113 21.22 -20.02 -3.09
C SER A 113 20.14 -19.03 -2.64
N ARG A 114 19.35 -18.48 -3.56
CA ARG A 114 18.23 -17.58 -3.25
C ARG A 114 17.08 -18.31 -2.56
N VAL A 115 16.88 -19.59 -2.89
CA VAL A 115 15.77 -20.40 -2.40
C VAL A 115 16.17 -21.19 -1.16
N ALA A 116 17.46 -21.52 -1.02
CA ALA A 116 18.01 -22.28 0.11
C ALA A 116 17.70 -21.67 1.50
N ASN A 117 17.48 -20.35 1.57
CA ASN A 117 17.19 -19.67 2.84
C ASN A 117 15.70 -19.68 3.22
N LYS A 118 14.78 -20.04 2.30
CA LYS A 118 13.33 -19.93 2.53
C LYS A 118 12.71 -21.20 3.12
N TYR A 119 13.24 -22.38 2.76
CA TYR A 119 12.69 -23.67 3.16
C TYR A 119 13.73 -24.48 3.93
N ASP A 120 13.41 -24.88 5.15
CA ASP A 120 14.21 -25.93 5.80
C ASP A 120 13.94 -27.30 5.15
N MET A 121 14.87 -28.23 5.34
CA MET A 121 14.78 -29.55 4.72
C MET A 121 13.61 -30.39 5.27
N ASN A 122 13.11 -30.12 6.47
CA ASN A 122 11.93 -30.81 7.00
C ASN A 122 10.67 -30.33 6.27
N HIS A 123 10.55 -29.03 6.00
CA HIS A 123 9.47 -28.49 5.19
C HIS A 123 9.47 -29.05 3.78
N ILE A 124 10.65 -29.18 3.15
CA ILE A 124 10.77 -29.82 1.82
C ILE A 124 10.30 -31.27 1.87
N VAL A 125 10.72 -32.04 2.88
CA VAL A 125 10.25 -33.42 3.07
C VAL A 125 8.73 -33.47 3.16
N LYS A 126 8.13 -32.67 4.05
CA LYS A 126 6.68 -32.59 4.20
C LYS A 126 5.99 -32.19 2.89
N LEU A 127 6.47 -31.16 2.18
CA LEU A 127 5.87 -30.70 0.92
C LEU A 127 5.86 -31.81 -0.13
N VAL A 128 6.97 -32.51 -0.31
CA VAL A 128 7.05 -33.65 -1.24
C VAL A 128 6.08 -34.74 -0.82
N GLU A 129 6.08 -35.13 0.46
CA GLU A 129 5.13 -36.12 0.99
C GLU A 129 3.66 -35.73 0.74
N TYR A 130 3.29 -34.45 0.91
CA TYR A 130 1.93 -33.98 0.67
C TYR A 130 1.56 -33.97 -0.80
N PHE A 131 2.38 -33.35 -1.66
CA PHE A 131 2.08 -33.25 -3.09
C PHE A 131 2.06 -34.62 -3.77
N PHE A 132 2.89 -35.57 -3.34
CA PHE A 132 2.90 -36.95 -3.90
C PHE A 132 1.75 -37.83 -3.41
N LYS A 133 0.88 -37.31 -2.52
CA LYS A 133 -0.40 -37.96 -2.21
C LYS A 133 -1.49 -37.64 -3.23
N TYR A 134 -1.31 -36.65 -4.10
CA TYR A 134 -2.33 -36.21 -5.07
C TYR A 134 -2.22 -36.97 -6.40
N PRO A 135 -3.24 -37.77 -6.79
CA PRO A 135 -3.21 -38.53 -8.05
C PRO A 135 -3.07 -37.67 -9.30
N ILE A 136 -3.55 -36.41 -9.24
CA ILE A 136 -3.46 -35.45 -10.35
C ILE A 136 -2.01 -35.13 -10.76
N LEU A 137 -1.06 -35.31 -9.84
CA LEU A 137 0.38 -35.12 -10.10
C LEU A 137 1.08 -36.39 -10.61
N ASP A 138 0.38 -37.53 -10.63
CA ASP A 138 0.84 -38.80 -11.20
C ASP A 138 0.35 -39.01 -12.63
N ASP A 139 -0.80 -38.41 -13.01
CA ASP A 139 -1.35 -38.46 -14.37
C ASP A 139 -0.70 -37.41 -15.29
N SER A 140 -0.13 -37.86 -16.42
CA SER A 140 0.60 -36.98 -17.34
C SER A 140 -0.27 -35.93 -18.01
N ASP A 141 -1.55 -36.20 -18.27
CA ASP A 141 -2.42 -35.26 -18.95
C ASP A 141 -3.02 -34.25 -17.96
N GLN A 142 -3.36 -34.69 -16.76
CA GLN A 142 -3.77 -33.80 -15.68
C GLN A 142 -2.61 -32.89 -15.22
N CYS A 143 -1.37 -33.40 -15.16
CA CYS A 143 -0.18 -32.57 -14.92
C CYS A 143 -0.01 -31.44 -15.94
N LYS A 144 -0.32 -31.68 -17.23
CA LYS A 144 -0.29 -30.63 -18.24
C LYS A 144 -1.33 -29.55 -17.96
N GLN A 145 -2.52 -29.93 -17.49
CA GLN A 145 -3.56 -28.97 -17.09
C GLN A 145 -3.11 -28.13 -15.88
N VAL A 146 -2.57 -28.79 -14.84
CA VAL A 146 -1.98 -28.09 -13.69
C VAL A 146 -0.89 -27.13 -14.14
N MET A 147 0.00 -27.56 -15.04
CA MET A 147 1.04 -26.71 -15.60
C MET A 147 0.46 -25.51 -16.32
N LEU A 148 -0.63 -25.65 -17.10
CA LEU A 148 -1.25 -24.54 -17.82
C LEU A 148 -1.87 -23.48 -16.89
N GLN A 149 -2.29 -23.85 -15.67
CA GLN A 149 -2.84 -22.90 -14.72
C GLN A 149 -1.76 -22.15 -13.92
N LEU A 150 -0.52 -22.64 -13.90
CA LEU A 150 0.57 -21.96 -13.20
C LEU A 150 1.00 -20.65 -13.89
N PRO A 151 1.51 -19.67 -13.14
CA PRO A 151 2.13 -18.47 -13.67
C PRO A 151 3.19 -18.74 -14.75
N ILE A 152 3.31 -17.82 -15.72
CA ILE A 152 4.18 -17.96 -16.90
C ILE A 152 5.63 -18.26 -16.53
N ASP A 153 6.16 -17.60 -15.52
CA ASP A 153 7.51 -17.75 -15.00
C ASP A 153 7.76 -19.16 -14.42
N ILE A 154 6.81 -19.68 -13.64
CA ILE A 154 6.85 -21.06 -13.13
C ILE A 154 6.81 -22.05 -14.31
N ARG A 155 5.92 -21.84 -15.30
CA ARG A 155 5.83 -22.70 -16.49
C ARG A 155 7.12 -22.72 -17.31
N GLN A 156 7.75 -21.56 -17.49
CA GLN A 156 9.04 -21.47 -18.17
C GLN A 156 10.12 -22.27 -17.43
N LYS A 157 10.15 -22.20 -16.10
CA LYS A 157 11.07 -22.98 -15.27
C LYS A 157 10.81 -24.49 -15.40
N ILE A 158 9.55 -24.92 -15.43
CA ILE A 158 9.17 -26.34 -15.67
C ILE A 158 9.72 -26.81 -17.01
N ASN A 159 9.52 -26.03 -18.09
CA ASN A 159 9.99 -26.37 -19.43
C ASN A 159 11.52 -26.42 -19.56
N GLN A 160 12.24 -25.58 -18.81
CA GLN A 160 13.71 -25.62 -18.73
C GLN A 160 14.18 -26.89 -18.02
N ASN A 161 13.50 -27.28 -16.94
CA ASN A 161 13.83 -28.49 -16.17
C ASN A 161 13.49 -29.78 -16.95
N GLY A 162 12.38 -29.80 -17.69
CA GLY A 162 11.86 -30.98 -18.38
C GLY A 162 12.68 -31.48 -19.57
N ARG A 163 13.69 -30.72 -20.04
CA ARG A 163 14.57 -31.16 -21.14
C ARG A 163 15.69 -32.11 -20.70
N ASN A 164 15.95 -32.26 -19.39
CA ASN A 164 17.18 -32.88 -18.88
C ASN A 164 17.00 -34.08 -17.92
N THR A 165 15.79 -34.47 -17.55
CA THR A 165 15.59 -35.55 -16.56
C THR A 165 14.41 -36.44 -16.92
N ALA A 166 14.51 -37.74 -16.60
CA ALA A 166 13.39 -38.67 -16.72
C ALA A 166 12.43 -38.58 -15.53
N THR A 167 12.43 -37.46 -14.79
CA THR A 167 11.56 -37.35 -13.62
C THR A 167 10.11 -37.17 -14.00
N THR A 168 9.22 -37.69 -13.16
CA THR A 168 7.77 -37.53 -13.37
C THR A 168 7.37 -36.06 -13.35
N PHE A 169 6.39 -35.68 -14.18
CA PHE A 169 5.91 -34.30 -14.31
C PHE A 169 5.62 -33.62 -12.97
N GLY A 170 5.03 -34.33 -11.98
CA GLY A 170 4.80 -33.80 -10.63
C GLY A 170 6.06 -33.32 -9.91
N VAL A 171 7.20 -34.02 -10.05
CA VAL A 171 8.50 -33.57 -9.49
C VAL A 171 8.91 -32.25 -10.12
N ALA A 172 8.84 -32.16 -11.45
CA ALA A 172 9.27 -30.98 -12.20
C ALA A 172 8.41 -29.75 -11.84
N ILE A 173 7.10 -29.94 -11.67
CA ILE A 173 6.16 -28.91 -11.22
C ILE A 173 6.53 -28.44 -9.81
N LEU A 174 6.62 -29.34 -8.84
CA LEU A 174 6.91 -28.96 -7.45
C LEU A 174 8.28 -28.29 -7.32
N LYS A 175 9.30 -28.85 -7.99
CA LYS A 175 10.65 -28.28 -8.06
C LYS A 175 10.63 -26.85 -8.60
N ALA A 176 9.88 -26.61 -9.68
CA ALA A 176 9.75 -25.26 -10.23
C ALA A 176 9.02 -24.34 -9.25
N CYS A 177 7.90 -24.77 -8.67
CA CYS A 177 7.12 -23.98 -7.71
C CYS A 177 7.96 -23.53 -6.51
N ILE A 178 8.76 -24.42 -5.93
CA ILE A 178 9.61 -24.11 -4.78
C ILE A 178 10.62 -22.98 -5.11
N CYS A 179 11.02 -22.80 -6.37
CA CYS A 179 11.91 -21.73 -6.79
C CYS A 179 11.28 -20.32 -6.78
N PHE A 180 9.98 -20.18 -6.57
CA PHE A 180 9.28 -18.89 -6.61
C PHE A 180 8.66 -18.52 -5.25
N PRO A 181 8.55 -17.22 -4.94
CA PRO A 181 7.71 -16.74 -3.84
C PRO A 181 6.28 -17.28 -4.02
N ASP A 182 5.82 -18.02 -3.01
CA ASP A 182 4.48 -18.61 -2.88
C ASP A 182 4.10 -19.62 -3.97
N GLY A 183 5.07 -20.14 -4.72
CA GLY A 183 4.82 -21.17 -5.74
C GLY A 183 4.12 -22.42 -5.18
N PRO A 184 4.55 -23.00 -4.04
CA PRO A 184 3.78 -24.06 -3.37
C PRO A 184 2.35 -23.66 -3.01
N GLY A 185 2.12 -22.42 -2.57
CA GLY A 185 0.78 -21.88 -2.30
C GLY A 185 -0.09 -21.81 -3.55
N LYS A 186 0.48 -21.36 -4.68
CA LYS A 186 -0.21 -21.32 -5.98
C LYS A 186 -0.54 -22.72 -6.50
N LEU A 187 0.39 -23.68 -6.34
CA LEU A 187 0.14 -25.07 -6.67
C LEU A 187 -0.99 -25.65 -5.81
N ALA A 188 -1.00 -25.37 -4.51
CA ALA A 188 -2.06 -25.80 -3.62
C ALA A 188 -3.42 -25.18 -3.97
N SER A 189 -3.46 -23.96 -4.51
CA SER A 189 -4.68 -23.34 -5.03
C SER A 189 -5.22 -24.07 -6.26
N ILE A 190 -4.36 -24.50 -7.18
CA ILE A 190 -4.78 -25.31 -8.34
C ILE A 190 -5.32 -26.66 -7.88
N LEU A 191 -4.66 -27.31 -6.91
CA LEU A 191 -5.14 -28.58 -6.36
C LEU A 191 -6.50 -28.42 -5.63
N TYR A 192 -6.72 -27.28 -5.00
CA TYR A 192 -7.99 -26.95 -4.34
C TYR A 192 -9.18 -26.99 -5.31
N GLU A 193 -9.01 -26.56 -6.56
CA GLU A 193 -10.08 -26.59 -7.55
C GLU A 193 -10.57 -28.01 -7.83
N SER A 194 -9.69 -29.01 -7.70
CA SER A 194 -9.99 -30.41 -7.96
C SER A 194 -10.47 -31.20 -6.74
N GLU A 195 -9.88 -30.96 -5.57
CA GLU A 195 -10.17 -31.71 -4.34
C GLU A 195 -11.07 -30.96 -3.34
N HIS A 196 -11.29 -29.66 -3.54
CA HIS A 196 -11.92 -28.75 -2.57
C HIS A 196 -11.25 -28.85 -1.18
N GLU A 197 -12.02 -28.65 -0.09
CA GLU A 197 -11.52 -28.77 1.29
C GLU A 197 -11.39 -30.23 1.76
N SER A 198 -10.77 -31.09 0.96
CA SER A 198 -10.43 -32.45 1.35
C SER A 198 -9.57 -32.44 2.63
N ALA A 199 -9.60 -33.53 3.42
CA ALA A 199 -8.76 -33.63 4.62
C ALA A 199 -7.27 -33.46 4.29
N ARG A 200 -6.84 -34.05 3.16
CA ARG A 200 -5.49 -33.93 2.61
C ARG A 200 -5.14 -32.49 2.25
N TRP A 201 -6.08 -31.76 1.66
CA TRP A 201 -5.87 -30.36 1.32
C TRP A 201 -5.77 -29.48 2.55
N ARG A 202 -6.58 -29.72 3.59
CA ARG A 202 -6.47 -29.00 4.87
C ARG A 202 -5.13 -29.22 5.57
N GLU A 203 -4.61 -30.44 5.55
CA GLU A 203 -3.27 -30.74 6.05
C GLU A 203 -2.17 -29.99 5.27
N LEU A 204 -2.33 -29.86 3.95
CA LEU A 204 -1.43 -29.07 3.10
C LEU A 204 -1.55 -27.57 3.39
N ASP A 205 -2.77 -27.03 3.56
CA ASP A 205 -2.99 -25.63 3.93
C ASP A 205 -2.33 -25.29 5.27
N GLU A 206 -2.47 -26.17 6.26
CA GLU A 206 -1.84 -26.02 7.57
C GLU A 206 -0.30 -26.01 7.47
N LEU A 207 0.28 -26.89 6.65
CA LEU A 207 1.72 -26.89 6.37
C LEU A 207 2.17 -25.58 5.70
N LEU A 208 1.43 -25.10 4.71
CA LEU A 208 1.79 -23.85 4.00
C LEU A 208 1.68 -22.64 4.93
N ARG A 209 0.73 -22.66 5.87
CA ARG A 209 0.59 -21.66 6.92
C ARG A 209 1.81 -21.62 7.84
N GLU A 210 2.23 -22.79 8.34
CA GLU A 210 3.44 -22.96 9.16
C GLU A 210 4.67 -22.43 8.40
N LEU A 211 4.77 -22.81 7.13
CA LEU A 211 5.92 -22.51 6.29
C LEU A 211 6.08 -21.03 5.94
N TYR A 212 4.98 -20.35 5.61
CA TYR A 212 4.99 -18.94 5.24
C TYR A 212 4.79 -18.00 6.43
N GLN A 213 4.59 -18.54 7.64
CA GLN A 213 4.27 -17.76 8.84
C GLN A 213 3.12 -16.76 8.60
N THR A 214 2.15 -17.18 7.80
CA THR A 214 1.00 -16.37 7.40
C THR A 214 -0.24 -16.82 8.15
N ASN A 215 -1.23 -15.95 8.29
CA ASN A 215 -2.53 -16.31 8.85
C ASN A 215 -3.52 -16.75 7.80
N VAL A 216 -3.28 -16.46 6.52
CA VAL A 216 -4.15 -16.79 5.40
C VAL A 216 -3.27 -17.18 4.22
N THR A 217 -3.36 -18.44 3.79
CA THR A 217 -2.59 -18.93 2.64
C THR A 217 -3.08 -18.30 1.35
N TYR A 218 -2.28 -18.43 0.29
CA TYR A 218 -2.63 -17.92 -1.04
C TYR A 218 -4.03 -18.36 -1.50
N THR A 219 -4.38 -19.65 -1.37
CA THR A 219 -5.70 -20.16 -1.74
C THR A 219 -6.83 -19.50 -0.95
N ARG A 220 -6.66 -19.36 0.36
CA ARG A 220 -7.65 -18.72 1.24
C ARG A 220 -7.82 -17.23 0.92
N LEU A 221 -6.74 -16.57 0.51
CA LEU A 221 -6.75 -15.18 0.08
C LEU A 221 -7.49 -15.01 -1.25
N GLN A 222 -7.26 -15.90 -2.23
CA GLN A 222 -8.00 -15.90 -3.50
C GLN A 222 -9.51 -16.14 -3.30
N GLN A 223 -9.88 -17.03 -2.39
CA GLN A 223 -11.28 -17.23 -2.00
C GLN A 223 -11.88 -15.95 -1.42
N LEU A 224 -11.18 -15.30 -0.48
CA LEU A 224 -11.64 -14.06 0.11
C LEU A 224 -11.78 -12.95 -0.94
N GLN A 225 -10.80 -12.81 -1.84
CA GLN A 225 -10.86 -11.83 -2.93
C GLN A 225 -12.07 -12.04 -3.82
N SER A 226 -12.37 -13.29 -4.18
CA SER A 226 -13.55 -13.64 -4.98
C SER A 226 -14.86 -13.27 -4.26
N LEU A 227 -14.90 -13.40 -2.93
CA LEU A 227 -16.05 -12.97 -2.12
C LEU A 227 -16.17 -11.44 -2.01
N LEU A 228 -15.05 -10.72 -2.10
CA LEU A 228 -15.01 -9.27 -1.98
C LEU A 228 -15.15 -8.53 -3.32
N GLU A 229 -14.86 -9.19 -4.45
CA GLU A 229 -14.98 -8.63 -5.81
C GLU A 229 -16.35 -8.00 -6.12
N PRO A 230 -17.51 -8.60 -5.77
CA PRO A 230 -18.82 -7.99 -6.04
C PRO A 230 -19.17 -6.84 -5.07
N ILE A 231 -18.35 -6.56 -4.05
CA ILE A 231 -18.66 -5.60 -2.99
C ILE A 231 -18.02 -4.26 -3.32
N GLU A 232 -18.85 -3.27 -3.66
CA GLU A 232 -18.40 -1.91 -3.94
C GLU A 232 -18.04 -1.16 -2.65
N LEU A 233 -16.77 -1.20 -2.27
CA LEU A 233 -16.24 -0.43 -1.13
C LEU A 233 -15.49 0.80 -1.63
N SER A 234 -15.88 1.98 -1.16
CA SER A 234 -15.06 3.18 -1.35
C SER A 234 -13.71 3.03 -0.64
N ASN A 235 -12.65 3.62 -1.19
CA ASN A 235 -11.31 3.56 -0.60
C ASN A 235 -11.28 4.01 0.87
N ASN A 236 -12.15 4.94 1.28
CA ASN A 236 -12.19 5.43 2.66
C ASN A 236 -12.74 4.38 3.62
N ILE A 237 -13.86 3.75 3.25
CA ILE A 237 -14.47 2.68 4.04
C ILE A 237 -13.46 1.54 4.21
N LEU A 238 -12.75 1.21 3.13
CA LEU A 238 -11.70 0.21 3.15
C LEU A 238 -10.56 0.58 4.11
N MET A 239 -10.09 1.83 4.07
CA MET A 239 -9.04 2.33 4.95
C MET A 239 -9.48 2.44 6.41
N ASP A 240 -10.74 2.80 6.66
CA ASP A 240 -11.31 2.83 8.00
C ASP A 240 -11.37 1.42 8.58
N PHE A 241 -11.83 0.43 7.79
CA PHE A 241 -11.82 -0.97 8.22
C PHE A 241 -10.40 -1.48 8.45
N TYR A 242 -9.45 -1.11 7.59
CA TYR A 242 -8.04 -1.43 7.81
C TYR A 242 -7.53 -0.85 9.13
N ARG A 243 -7.72 0.45 9.39
CA ARG A 243 -7.30 1.14 10.62
C ARG A 243 -7.92 0.53 11.87
N VAL A 244 -9.21 0.20 11.84
CA VAL A 244 -9.89 -0.49 12.95
C VAL A 244 -9.28 -1.87 13.21
N SER A 245 -8.87 -2.56 12.14
CA SER A 245 -8.29 -3.91 12.22
C SER A 245 -6.81 -3.91 12.59
N THR A 246 -6.10 -2.79 12.37
CA THR A 246 -4.69 -2.61 12.70
C THR A 246 -4.41 -1.23 13.32
N PRO A 247 -4.83 -0.96 14.57
CA PRO A 247 -4.66 0.36 15.19
C PRO A 247 -3.21 0.81 15.35
N ALA A 248 -2.25 -0.12 15.28
CA ALA A 248 -0.82 0.16 15.42
C ALA A 248 -0.07 0.38 14.09
N ALA A 249 -0.75 0.30 12.93
CA ALA A 249 -0.12 0.29 11.60
C ALA A 249 -0.54 1.48 10.71
N GLU A 250 -0.71 2.68 11.30
CA GLU A 250 -1.23 3.88 10.61
C GLU A 250 -0.41 4.32 9.39
N ASP A 251 0.89 3.98 9.30
CA ASP A 251 1.83 4.58 8.34
C ASP A 251 2.21 3.70 7.12
N MET A 252 1.62 2.51 6.93
CA MET A 252 2.20 1.52 5.99
C MET A 252 1.73 1.58 4.53
N LEU A 253 0.78 2.44 4.15
CA LEU A 253 0.11 2.35 2.84
C LEU A 253 0.49 3.43 1.80
N ASP A 254 1.52 4.25 2.04
CA ASP A 254 1.85 5.44 1.22
C ASP A 254 2.40 5.20 -0.19
N ASN A 255 2.57 3.94 -0.64
CA ASN A 255 3.17 3.65 -1.95
C ASN A 255 2.45 2.48 -2.64
N MET A 256 1.46 2.77 -3.49
CA MET A 256 0.58 1.74 -4.06
C MET A 256 0.46 1.85 -5.59
N GLN A 257 1.07 0.90 -6.31
CA GLN A 257 0.85 0.67 -7.76
C GLN A 257 -0.24 -0.38 -8.04
N GLN A 258 -0.75 -1.07 -7.02
CA GLN A 258 -1.79 -2.11 -7.10
C GLN A 258 -3.16 -1.58 -6.61
N THR A 259 -4.24 -2.34 -6.85
CA THR A 259 -5.57 -2.02 -6.31
C THR A 259 -5.53 -2.03 -4.78
N LEU A 260 -6.01 -0.98 -4.13
CA LEU A 260 -5.93 -0.79 -2.67
C LEU A 260 -6.43 -2.02 -1.87
N MET A 261 -7.50 -2.68 -2.32
CA MET A 261 -8.03 -3.91 -1.71
C MET A 261 -7.00 -5.04 -1.66
N GLN A 262 -6.32 -5.30 -2.78
CA GLN A 262 -5.31 -6.36 -2.86
C GLN A 262 -4.20 -6.12 -1.84
N THR A 263 -3.68 -4.90 -1.78
CA THR A 263 -2.56 -4.63 -0.88
C THR A 263 -2.98 -4.66 0.59
N VAL A 264 -4.19 -4.19 0.92
CA VAL A 264 -4.74 -4.32 2.27
C VAL A 264 -4.82 -5.81 2.67
N LEU A 265 -5.33 -6.66 1.79
CA LEU A 265 -5.44 -8.10 2.07
C LEU A 265 -4.08 -8.78 2.21
N ASP A 266 -3.13 -8.50 1.33
CA ASP A 266 -1.77 -9.06 1.38
C ASP A 266 -1.05 -8.65 2.68
N ASN A 267 -1.17 -7.38 3.07
CA ASN A 267 -0.60 -6.88 4.32
C ASN A 267 -1.24 -7.55 5.54
N LEU A 268 -2.58 -7.60 5.61
CA LEU A 268 -3.29 -8.19 6.74
C LEU A 268 -3.07 -9.70 6.85
N ALA A 269 -2.83 -10.41 5.74
CA ALA A 269 -2.62 -11.85 5.73
C ALA A 269 -1.34 -12.26 6.49
N ILE A 270 -0.32 -11.41 6.54
CA ILE A 270 0.96 -11.71 7.20
C ILE A 270 1.07 -11.15 8.62
N LEU A 271 0.18 -10.25 9.04
CA LEU A 271 0.26 -9.64 10.37
C LEU A 271 -0.14 -10.63 11.47
N PRO A 272 0.68 -10.83 12.52
CA PRO A 272 0.36 -11.73 13.62
C PRO A 272 -0.88 -11.25 14.41
N PRO A 273 -1.50 -12.13 15.22
CA PRO A 273 -2.59 -11.72 16.09
C PRO A 273 -2.13 -10.63 17.07
N GLY A 274 -3.03 -9.70 17.39
CA GLY A 274 -2.79 -8.65 18.38
C GLY A 274 -2.65 -9.19 19.81
N PRO A 275 -2.36 -8.32 20.79
CA PRO A 275 -2.25 -8.70 22.21
C PRO A 275 -3.50 -9.36 22.79
N ASP A 276 -4.66 -9.11 22.18
CA ASP A 276 -5.97 -9.66 22.49
C ASP A 276 -6.28 -10.99 21.75
N GLY A 277 -5.32 -11.51 20.98
CA GLY A 277 -5.47 -12.73 20.18
C GLY A 277 -6.28 -12.53 18.90
N VAL A 278 -6.63 -11.29 18.55
CA VAL A 278 -7.42 -10.96 17.36
C VAL A 278 -6.52 -10.93 16.13
N TYR A 279 -6.81 -11.78 15.14
CA TYR A 279 -6.16 -11.73 13.84
C TYR A 279 -6.65 -10.53 13.02
N PRO A 280 -5.76 -9.64 12.55
CA PRO A 280 -6.16 -8.43 11.82
C PRO A 280 -7.01 -8.70 10.57
N ILE A 281 -6.67 -9.71 9.78
CA ILE A 281 -7.46 -10.09 8.60
C ILE A 281 -8.86 -10.57 8.95
N LEU A 282 -9.06 -11.26 10.08
CA LEU A 282 -10.40 -11.67 10.53
C LEU A 282 -11.21 -10.48 11.03
N ALA A 283 -10.59 -9.55 11.76
CA ALA A 283 -11.24 -8.31 12.17
C ALA A 283 -11.68 -7.49 10.96
N PHE A 284 -10.82 -7.38 9.95
CA PHE A 284 -11.11 -6.66 8.72
C PHE A 284 -12.28 -7.24 7.93
N VAL A 285 -12.29 -8.56 7.74
CA VAL A 285 -13.41 -9.23 7.05
C VAL A 285 -14.68 -9.16 7.88
N ALA A 286 -14.59 -9.20 9.21
CA ALA A 286 -15.75 -8.96 10.09
C ALA A 286 -16.29 -7.53 9.94
N CYS A 287 -15.43 -6.54 9.73
CA CYS A 287 -15.86 -5.17 9.45
C CYS A 287 -16.63 -5.07 8.13
N ILE A 288 -16.12 -5.70 7.06
CA ILE A 288 -16.80 -5.75 5.76
C ILE A 288 -18.13 -6.51 5.89
N SER A 289 -18.15 -7.65 6.58
CA SER A 289 -19.37 -8.42 6.85
C SER A 289 -20.45 -7.57 7.53
N ALA A 290 -20.07 -6.81 8.57
CA ALA A 290 -20.99 -5.91 9.27
C ALA A 290 -21.55 -4.81 8.35
N TYR A 291 -20.73 -4.29 7.44
CA TYR A 291 -21.16 -3.32 6.44
C TYR A 291 -22.14 -3.93 5.43
N VAL A 292 -21.81 -5.08 4.85
CA VAL A 292 -22.65 -5.79 3.88
C VAL A 292 -23.98 -6.19 4.51
N MET A 293 -23.97 -6.63 5.77
CA MET A 293 -25.20 -6.91 6.54
C MET A 293 -26.11 -5.69 6.62
N ALA A 294 -25.55 -4.50 6.85
CA ALA A 294 -26.31 -3.27 6.99
C ALA A 294 -26.86 -2.76 5.65
N GLU A 295 -26.09 -2.86 4.57
CA GLU A 295 -26.45 -2.30 3.26
C GLU A 295 -27.23 -3.27 2.36
N HIS A 296 -26.90 -4.56 2.40
CA HIS A 296 -27.41 -5.59 1.47
C HIS A 296 -28.19 -6.72 2.16
N GLY A 297 -28.18 -6.76 3.49
CA GLY A 297 -28.93 -7.74 4.27
C GLY A 297 -28.21 -9.08 4.48
N PRO A 298 -28.89 -10.05 5.11
CA PRO A 298 -28.26 -11.28 5.61
C PRO A 298 -27.83 -12.26 4.52
N GLU A 299 -28.54 -12.30 3.38
CA GLU A 299 -28.23 -13.25 2.29
C GLU A 299 -26.86 -12.93 1.66
N SER A 300 -26.60 -11.66 1.35
CA SER A 300 -25.32 -11.20 0.81
C SER A 300 -24.15 -11.33 1.80
N ASN A 301 -24.43 -11.47 3.10
CA ASN A 301 -23.42 -11.60 4.14
C ASN A 301 -23.11 -13.05 4.56
N ALA A 302 -23.91 -14.02 4.10
CA ALA A 302 -23.80 -15.41 4.55
C ALA A 302 -22.42 -16.00 4.25
N ASP A 303 -21.89 -15.75 3.05
CA ASP A 303 -20.61 -16.31 2.59
C ASP A 303 -19.41 -15.72 3.33
N LEU A 304 -19.42 -14.40 3.61
CA LEU A 304 -18.36 -13.75 4.41
C LEU A 304 -18.35 -14.28 5.84
N ASN A 305 -19.51 -14.41 6.48
CA ASN A 305 -19.60 -14.97 7.83
C ASN A 305 -19.19 -16.44 7.89
N ASP A 306 -19.46 -17.21 6.83
CA ASP A 306 -19.01 -18.59 6.74
C ASP A 306 -17.49 -18.66 6.57
N TRP A 307 -16.91 -17.81 5.72
CA TRP A 307 -15.45 -17.68 5.58
C TRP A 307 -14.78 -17.32 6.91
N ILE A 308 -15.29 -16.32 7.64
CA ILE A 308 -14.77 -15.93 8.97
C ILE A 308 -14.84 -17.11 9.94
N ARG A 309 -15.97 -17.81 10.02
CA ARG A 309 -16.16 -18.94 10.95
C ARG A 309 -15.19 -20.08 10.66
N ARG A 310 -15.05 -20.47 9.38
CA ARG A 310 -14.11 -21.51 8.98
C ARG A 310 -12.68 -21.11 9.33
N ARG A 311 -12.25 -19.90 8.95
CA ARG A 311 -10.87 -19.47 9.16
C ARG A 311 -10.53 -19.27 10.64
N ALA A 312 -11.45 -18.73 11.44
CA ALA A 312 -11.30 -18.66 12.88
C ALA A 312 -11.14 -20.06 13.50
N GLY A 313 -11.95 -21.03 13.08
CA GLY A 313 -11.81 -22.43 13.52
C GLY A 313 -10.45 -23.04 13.20
N GLU A 314 -9.94 -22.82 11.98
CA GLU A 314 -8.60 -23.27 11.56
C GLU A 314 -7.46 -22.60 12.33
N LEU A 315 -7.64 -21.33 12.70
CA LEU A 315 -6.69 -20.55 13.52
C LEU A 315 -6.88 -20.78 15.04
N LYS A 316 -7.82 -21.65 15.44
CA LYS A 316 -8.19 -21.91 16.84
C LYS A 316 -8.61 -20.62 17.59
N ALA A 317 -9.24 -19.71 16.87
CA ALA A 317 -9.75 -18.44 17.38
C ALA A 317 -11.28 -18.48 17.54
N ASP A 318 -11.83 -17.64 18.42
CA ASP A 318 -13.28 -17.55 18.60
C ASP A 318 -13.91 -16.64 17.52
N ALA A 319 -14.56 -17.25 16.53
CA ALA A 319 -15.26 -16.54 15.47
C ALA A 319 -16.28 -15.51 15.98
N TYR A 320 -16.97 -15.82 17.09
CA TYR A 320 -17.99 -14.95 17.66
C TYR A 320 -17.40 -13.67 18.25
N GLN A 321 -16.18 -13.75 18.80
CA GLN A 321 -15.46 -12.57 19.28
C GLN A 321 -15.27 -11.57 18.15
N TYR A 322 -14.85 -12.00 16.95
CA TYR A 322 -14.68 -11.11 15.79
C TYR A 322 -15.98 -10.49 15.33
N ILE A 323 -17.01 -11.31 15.09
CA ILE A 323 -18.29 -10.83 14.57
C ILE A 323 -18.94 -9.84 15.57
N ASN A 324 -18.94 -10.15 16.87
CA ASN A 324 -19.61 -9.31 17.87
C ASN A 324 -18.79 -8.08 18.26
N SER A 325 -17.48 -8.21 18.45
CA SER A 325 -16.62 -7.06 18.80
C SER A 325 -16.61 -6.02 17.68
N GLN A 326 -16.57 -6.45 16.42
CA GLN A 326 -16.52 -5.53 15.28
C GLN A 326 -17.89 -4.93 14.97
N ASN A 327 -18.99 -5.65 15.17
CA ASN A 327 -20.33 -5.04 15.13
C ASN A 327 -20.48 -3.92 16.17
N GLN A 328 -19.93 -4.12 17.38
CA GLN A 328 -19.93 -3.08 18.41
C GLN A 328 -18.98 -1.93 18.05
N GLN A 329 -17.77 -2.22 17.58
CA GLN A 329 -16.79 -1.19 17.19
C GLN A 329 -17.24 -0.38 15.99
N ILE A 330 -17.88 -0.98 14.98
CA ILE A 330 -18.46 -0.25 13.85
C ILE A 330 -19.65 0.59 14.28
N GLN A 331 -20.51 0.10 15.18
CA GLN A 331 -21.57 0.94 15.74
C GLN A 331 -21.00 2.10 16.55
N VAL A 332 -19.95 1.87 17.34
CA VAL A 332 -19.26 2.93 18.10
C VAL A 332 -18.56 3.90 17.15
N SER A 333 -17.88 3.44 16.10
CA SER A 333 -17.21 4.29 15.10
C SER A 333 -18.19 5.04 14.20
N ARG A 334 -19.35 4.45 13.86
CA ARG A 334 -20.45 5.16 13.18
C ARG A 334 -21.08 6.22 14.09
N ASN A 335 -21.07 5.99 15.41
CA ASN A 335 -21.55 6.95 16.39
C ASN A 335 -20.47 7.95 16.83
N GLN A 336 -19.20 7.70 16.55
CA GLN A 336 -18.15 8.69 16.72
C GLN A 336 -18.26 9.68 15.57
N PRO A 337 -18.34 10.99 15.86
CA PRO A 337 -18.35 11.98 14.81
C PRO A 337 -17.07 11.80 13.97
N THR A 338 -17.24 11.61 12.66
CA THR A 338 -16.14 11.60 11.70
C THR A 338 -15.22 12.78 12.00
N ARG A 339 -13.94 12.50 12.24
CA ARG A 339 -13.00 13.57 12.55
C ARG A 339 -12.68 14.34 11.27
N ALA A 340 -12.82 15.66 11.35
CA ALA A 340 -12.51 16.58 10.27
C ALA A 340 -11.00 16.63 10.03
N SER A 341 -10.61 16.44 8.78
CA SER A 341 -9.24 16.67 8.31
C SER A 341 -9.00 18.14 7.97
N TYR A 342 -10.07 18.90 7.70
CA TYR A 342 -9.98 20.32 7.39
C TYR A 342 -10.99 21.16 8.17
N LEU A 343 -10.56 22.33 8.63
CA LEU A 343 -11.41 23.40 9.11
C LEU A 343 -11.30 24.58 8.14
N LEU A 344 -12.39 24.89 7.43
CA LEU A 344 -12.46 25.99 6.49
C LEU A 344 -13.09 27.18 7.18
N ILE A 345 -12.44 28.33 7.12
CA ILE A 345 -12.95 29.61 7.64
C ILE A 345 -12.89 30.62 6.51
N ALA A 346 -14.01 31.24 6.18
CA ALA A 346 -14.10 32.27 5.15
C ALA A 346 -14.50 33.61 5.73
N LEU A 347 -13.74 34.65 5.38
CA LEU A 347 -13.98 36.02 5.78
C LEU A 347 -14.54 36.80 4.59
N ASN A 348 -15.84 37.10 4.60
CA ASN A 348 -16.48 37.87 3.55
C ASN A 348 -16.57 39.34 3.94
N THR A 349 -15.92 40.22 3.17
CA THR A 349 -15.98 41.66 3.35
C THR A 349 -17.38 42.20 3.07
N GLN A 350 -17.96 42.98 3.98
CA GLN A 350 -19.24 43.68 3.77
C GLN A 350 -19.02 45.15 3.37
N ASN A 351 -18.25 45.89 4.16
CA ASN A 351 -18.05 47.35 4.01
C ASN A 351 -16.57 47.78 4.02
N GLY A 352 -15.66 46.91 3.58
CA GLY A 352 -14.21 47.16 3.54
C GLY A 352 -13.48 46.96 4.86
N HIS A 353 -14.13 47.22 5.99
CA HIS A 353 -13.54 47.09 7.34
C HIS A 353 -14.28 46.11 8.26
N GLU A 354 -15.38 45.55 7.76
CA GLU A 354 -16.27 44.65 8.48
C GLU A 354 -16.38 43.32 7.73
N PHE A 355 -16.26 42.22 8.48
CA PHE A 355 -16.17 40.87 7.95
C PHE A 355 -17.28 40.00 8.51
N ALA A 356 -18.01 39.32 7.63
CA ALA A 356 -18.88 38.21 7.99
C ALA A 356 -18.08 36.91 7.94
N ILE A 357 -18.11 36.12 9.01
CA ILE A 357 -17.37 34.86 9.12
C ILE A 357 -18.28 33.67 8.85
N GLN A 358 -17.80 32.73 8.04
CA GLN A 358 -18.44 31.44 7.84
C GLN A 358 -17.40 30.34 8.05
N ALA A 359 -17.79 29.21 8.62
CA ALA A 359 -16.89 28.07 8.77
C ALA A 359 -17.59 26.73 8.64
N CYS A 360 -16.89 25.74 8.09
CA CYS A 360 -17.35 24.36 8.02
C CYS A 360 -16.19 23.39 8.16
N LEU A 361 -16.53 22.13 8.44
CA LEU A 361 -15.57 21.04 8.53
C LEU A 361 -15.65 20.15 7.30
N LEU A 362 -14.48 19.71 6.81
CA LEU A 362 -14.39 18.68 5.78
C LEU A 362 -13.66 17.45 6.30
N ASP A 363 -14.07 16.28 5.80
CA ASP A 363 -13.30 15.04 5.94
C ASP A 363 -12.08 15.01 5.01
N ALA A 364 -11.31 13.93 5.07
CA ALA A 364 -10.13 13.72 4.22
C ALA A 364 -10.45 13.68 2.71
N GLN A 365 -11.72 13.56 2.34
CA GLN A 365 -12.19 13.52 0.95
C GLN A 365 -12.92 14.79 0.54
N ASN A 366 -12.77 15.85 1.35
CA ASN A 366 -13.31 17.18 1.09
C ASN A 366 -14.84 17.21 1.10
N LYS A 367 -15.50 16.25 1.75
CA LYS A 367 -16.94 16.28 1.97
C LYS A 367 -17.26 17.02 3.26
N ILE A 368 -18.34 17.79 3.23
CA ILE A 368 -18.81 18.54 4.39
C ILE A 368 -19.30 17.55 5.45
N LEU A 369 -18.88 17.77 6.69
CA LEU A 369 -19.39 17.02 7.84
C LEU A 369 -20.73 17.62 8.31
N ASP A 370 -21.83 17.11 7.75
CA ASP A 370 -23.18 17.62 8.02
C ASP A 370 -23.55 17.56 9.52
N ASN A 371 -23.03 16.57 10.24
CA ASN A 371 -23.27 16.38 11.68
C ASN A 371 -22.63 17.47 12.56
N ALA A 372 -21.58 18.14 12.09
CA ALA A 372 -20.94 19.25 12.81
C ALA A 372 -21.69 20.58 12.62
N GLY A 373 -22.56 20.66 11.61
CA GLY A 373 -23.19 21.90 11.18
C GLY A 373 -22.21 22.86 10.50
N SER A 374 -22.76 23.96 9.99
CA SER A 374 -21.98 25.10 9.48
C SER A 374 -22.11 26.28 10.42
N TYR A 375 -21.01 26.97 10.68
CA TYR A 375 -21.00 28.23 11.40
C TYR A 375 -21.21 29.37 10.41
N VAL A 376 -22.14 30.26 10.74
CA VAL A 376 -22.35 31.53 10.05
C VAL A 376 -22.50 32.57 11.14
N SER A 377 -21.64 33.60 11.13
CA SER A 377 -21.74 34.67 12.10
C SER A 377 -23.02 35.48 11.88
N ASP A 378 -23.76 35.73 12.96
CA ASP A 378 -24.94 36.61 12.94
C ASP A 378 -24.57 38.09 12.80
N LYS A 379 -23.31 38.44 13.06
CA LYS A 379 -22.81 39.82 13.06
C LYS A 379 -21.52 39.94 12.24
N THR A 380 -21.30 41.12 11.70
CA THR A 380 -19.99 41.49 11.17
C THR A 380 -19.04 41.85 12.30
N VAL A 381 -17.76 41.59 12.09
CA VAL A 381 -16.69 41.88 13.05
C VAL A 381 -15.61 42.71 12.36
N ASN A 382 -14.90 43.53 13.12
CA ASN A 382 -13.77 44.29 12.59
C ASN A 382 -12.49 43.43 12.59
N LEU A 383 -11.41 43.97 12.01
CA LEU A 383 -10.11 43.28 11.91
C LEU A 383 -9.50 42.92 13.28
N GLU A 384 -9.72 43.76 14.31
CA GLU A 384 -9.17 43.56 15.66
C GLU A 384 -9.88 42.42 16.41
N GLU A 385 -11.16 42.18 16.08
CA GLU A 385 -12.00 41.15 16.66
C GLU A 385 -11.82 39.77 16.01
N LEU A 386 -11.29 39.72 14.78
CA LEU A 386 -11.12 38.47 14.01
C LEU A 386 -10.39 37.36 14.79
N PRO A 387 -9.25 37.61 15.47
CA PRO A 387 -8.54 36.55 16.20
C PRO A 387 -9.41 35.86 17.26
N SER A 388 -10.14 36.64 18.06
CA SER A 388 -11.00 36.10 19.11
C SER A 388 -12.17 35.30 18.55
N GLN A 389 -12.76 35.77 17.45
CA GLN A 389 -13.87 35.09 16.78
C GLN A 389 -13.44 33.78 16.14
N ILE A 390 -12.24 33.74 15.55
CA ILE A 390 -11.67 32.52 14.98
C ILE A 390 -11.33 31.50 16.08
N ASP A 391 -10.81 31.94 17.22
CA ASP A 391 -10.60 31.06 18.38
C ASP A 391 -11.93 30.48 18.91
N GLU A 392 -13.01 31.28 18.92
CA GLU A 392 -14.35 30.81 19.29
C GLU A 392 -14.88 29.74 18.32
N ILE A 393 -14.77 29.96 17.01
CA ILE A 393 -15.14 28.98 15.99
C ILE A 393 -14.37 27.67 16.19
N ARG A 394 -13.05 27.77 16.42
CA ARG A 394 -12.20 26.61 16.69
C ARG A 394 -12.65 25.85 17.95
N LYS A 395 -12.98 26.56 19.03
CA LYS A 395 -13.51 25.97 20.27
C LYS A 395 -14.83 25.23 20.02
N ASN A 396 -15.72 25.80 19.19
CA ASN A 396 -16.98 25.16 18.82
C ASN A 396 -16.79 23.84 18.07
N TYR A 397 -15.72 23.72 17.28
CA TYR A 397 -15.43 22.50 16.53
C TYR A 397 -14.48 21.52 17.23
N VAL A 398 -13.97 21.82 18.42
CA VAL A 398 -12.85 21.08 19.04
C VAL A 398 -13.04 19.56 19.10
N TYR A 399 -14.27 19.08 19.30
CA TYR A 399 -14.59 17.66 19.40
C TYR A 399 -14.61 16.92 18.05
N TYR A 400 -14.69 17.65 16.94
CA TYR A 400 -14.70 17.11 15.59
C TYR A 400 -13.33 17.16 14.93
N LEU A 401 -12.39 17.98 15.41
CA LEU A 401 -11.10 18.16 14.75
C LEU A 401 -10.19 16.93 14.94
N SER A 402 -9.56 16.46 13.88
CA SER A 402 -8.43 15.52 14.00
C SER A 402 -7.21 16.19 14.63
N LYS A 403 -6.29 15.41 15.18
CA LYS A 403 -4.98 15.91 15.64
C LYS A 403 -4.23 16.63 14.51
N ASP A 404 -4.38 16.11 13.29
CA ASP A 404 -3.67 16.58 12.12
C ASP A 404 -4.48 17.54 11.23
N VAL A 405 -5.49 18.21 11.80
CA VAL A 405 -6.36 19.09 11.03
C VAL A 405 -5.57 20.21 10.33
N ILE A 406 -5.86 20.41 9.05
CA ILE A 406 -5.40 21.57 8.28
C ILE A 406 -6.46 22.67 8.39
N VAL A 407 -6.04 23.86 8.81
CA VAL A 407 -6.92 25.03 8.84
C VAL A 407 -6.70 25.83 7.56
N GLU A 408 -7.77 26.04 6.80
CA GLU A 408 -7.75 26.84 5.58
C GLU A 408 -8.55 28.14 5.81
N ILE A 409 -7.87 29.29 5.78
CA ILE A 409 -8.53 30.58 5.91
C ILE A 409 -8.65 31.26 4.54
N PHE A 410 -9.87 31.44 4.06
CA PHE A 410 -10.17 32.26 2.90
C PHE A 410 -10.24 33.73 3.33
N LEU A 411 -9.26 34.49 2.86
CA LEU A 411 -9.08 35.90 3.13
C LEU A 411 -9.47 36.73 1.90
N PRO A 412 -10.08 37.91 2.11
CA PRO A 412 -10.10 38.98 1.13
C PRO A 412 -8.69 39.36 0.69
N THR A 413 -8.53 39.83 -0.54
CA THR A 413 -7.22 40.08 -1.16
C THR A 413 -6.40 41.10 -0.35
N HIS A 414 -7.04 42.10 0.25
CA HIS A 414 -6.36 43.09 1.09
C HIS A 414 -5.88 42.51 2.43
N LEU A 415 -6.48 41.40 2.90
CA LEU A 415 -6.05 40.69 4.10
C LEU A 415 -4.98 39.62 3.84
N LEU A 416 -4.66 39.29 2.59
CA LEU A 416 -3.65 38.25 2.30
C LEU A 416 -2.26 38.61 2.83
N CYS A 417 -1.92 39.89 2.97
CA CYS A 417 -0.66 40.35 3.57
C CYS A 417 -0.65 40.31 5.11
N HIS A 418 -1.78 39.99 5.76
CA HIS A 418 -1.84 39.95 7.23
C HIS A 418 -1.26 38.65 7.77
N THR A 419 -0.57 38.76 8.91
CA THR A 419 0.07 37.66 9.64
C THR A 419 -0.95 36.84 10.44
N VAL A 420 -1.85 36.15 9.74
CA VAL A 420 -2.92 35.36 10.38
C VAL A 420 -2.38 34.19 11.22
N GLU A 421 -1.18 33.71 10.87
CA GLU A 421 -0.45 32.69 11.62
C GLU A 421 -0.03 33.15 13.02
N HIS A 422 0.02 34.47 13.25
CA HIS A 422 0.33 35.08 14.54
C HIS A 422 -0.89 35.35 15.41
N TRP A 423 -2.11 35.11 14.92
CA TRP A 423 -3.31 35.35 15.71
C TRP A 423 -3.29 34.51 17.00
N PRO A 424 -3.51 35.14 18.17
CA PRO A 424 -3.51 34.42 19.44
C PRO A 424 -4.74 33.51 19.53
N ILE A 425 -4.51 32.28 20.00
CA ILE A 425 -5.56 31.32 20.31
C ILE A 425 -5.36 30.73 21.71
N ASP A 426 -6.45 30.43 22.39
CA ASP A 426 -6.45 29.88 23.74
C ASP A 426 -6.35 28.35 23.70
N ILE A 427 -5.24 27.79 24.18
CA ILE A 427 -5.06 26.33 24.27
C ILE A 427 -5.49 25.76 25.62
N GLY A 428 -6.19 26.56 26.45
CA GLY A 428 -6.71 26.18 27.75
C GLY A 428 -5.92 26.77 28.91
N MET A 429 -6.56 26.86 30.07
CA MET A 429 -5.98 27.41 31.31
C MET A 429 -5.44 28.84 31.16
N GLY A 430 -5.98 29.62 30.21
CA GLY A 430 -5.53 30.99 29.93
C GLY A 430 -4.20 31.06 29.18
N VAL A 431 -3.65 29.93 28.71
CA VAL A 431 -2.43 29.91 27.92
C VAL A 431 -2.77 30.23 26.46
N GLN A 432 -2.13 31.28 25.94
CA GLN A 432 -2.24 31.67 24.54
C GLN A 432 -1.07 31.08 23.73
N THR A 433 -1.34 30.71 22.48
CA THR A 433 -0.30 30.39 21.50
C THR A 433 -0.66 30.99 20.15
N LYS A 434 0.29 31.01 19.21
CA LYS A 434 0.05 31.49 17.84
C LYS A 434 -0.69 30.44 17.03
N PHE A 435 -1.61 30.89 16.19
CA PHE A 435 -2.47 29.99 15.43
C PHE A 435 -1.69 29.02 14.54
N GLY A 436 -0.69 29.54 13.82
CA GLY A 436 0.15 28.75 12.92
C GLY A 436 1.18 27.84 13.60
N ILE A 437 1.39 27.97 14.92
CA ILE A 437 2.18 27.00 15.71
C ILE A 437 1.31 25.80 16.06
N LYS A 438 0.04 26.03 16.42
CA LYS A 438 -0.86 24.97 16.85
C LYS A 438 -1.39 24.12 15.70
N TYR A 439 -1.59 24.71 14.52
CA TYR A 439 -2.22 24.06 13.38
C TYR A 439 -1.43 24.23 12.08
N ARG A 440 -1.57 23.26 11.18
CA ARG A 440 -1.18 23.39 9.77
C ARG A 440 -2.10 24.42 9.12
N LEU A 441 -1.64 25.67 9.07
CA LEU A 441 -2.42 26.80 8.62
C LEU A 441 -2.00 27.25 7.22
N VAL A 442 -2.97 27.33 6.32
CA VAL A 442 -2.83 27.89 4.96
C VAL A 442 -3.85 28.99 4.70
N VAL A 443 -3.46 29.95 3.86
CA VAL A 443 -4.33 31.06 3.43
C VAL A 443 -4.76 30.92 1.99
N ARG A 444 -5.93 31.48 1.68
CA ARG A 444 -6.61 31.37 0.39
C ARG A 444 -7.30 32.67 0.02
N SER A 445 -7.64 32.86 -1.25
CA SER A 445 -8.34 34.07 -1.70
C SER A 445 -9.84 33.84 -1.85
N VAL A 446 -10.64 34.67 -1.17
CA VAL A 446 -12.10 34.72 -1.35
C VAL A 446 -12.46 35.17 -2.76
N GLU A 447 -11.83 36.24 -3.24
CA GLU A 447 -12.14 36.79 -4.57
C GLU A 447 -11.86 35.78 -5.68
N ARG A 448 -10.75 35.04 -5.58
CA ARG A 448 -10.42 34.01 -6.56
C ARG A 448 -11.40 32.84 -6.53
N ALA A 449 -11.78 32.36 -5.34
CA ALA A 449 -12.79 31.30 -5.21
C ALA A 449 -14.15 31.70 -5.80
N CYS A 450 -14.49 32.99 -5.77
CA CYS A 450 -15.72 33.54 -6.35
C CYS A 450 -15.59 33.91 -7.84
N ASN A 451 -14.38 34.11 -8.37
CA ASN A 451 -14.18 34.66 -9.71
C ASN A 451 -14.03 33.56 -10.77
N LEU A 452 -15.14 33.24 -11.44
CA LEU A 452 -15.18 32.26 -12.53
C LEU A 452 -14.24 32.58 -13.71
N MET A 453 -13.85 33.85 -13.91
CA MET A 453 -12.94 34.21 -15.01
C MET A 453 -11.50 33.78 -14.71
N MET A 454 -11.10 33.76 -13.44
CA MET A 454 -9.77 33.29 -13.00
C MET A 454 -9.70 31.76 -12.88
N ARG A 455 -10.84 31.08 -12.85
CA ARG A 455 -10.93 29.64 -12.55
C ARG A 455 -10.18 28.78 -13.56
N ARG A 456 -10.24 29.12 -14.85
CA ARG A 456 -9.57 28.34 -15.90
C ARG A 456 -8.04 28.35 -15.73
N ASP A 457 -7.44 29.53 -15.67
CA ASP A 457 -5.98 29.66 -15.53
C ASP A 457 -5.49 29.05 -14.20
N TRP A 458 -6.33 29.09 -13.16
CA TRP A 458 -6.10 28.43 -11.89
C TRP A 458 -6.13 26.90 -12.00
N GLU A 459 -7.16 26.32 -12.61
CA GLU A 459 -7.28 24.87 -12.83
C GLU A 459 -6.11 24.37 -13.68
N ASP A 460 -5.74 25.09 -14.75
CA ASP A 460 -4.62 24.74 -15.62
C ASP A 460 -3.29 24.71 -14.83
N LYS A 461 -3.03 25.70 -13.97
CA LYS A 461 -1.83 25.73 -13.12
C LYS A 461 -1.87 24.69 -12.00
N TRP A 462 -3.03 24.38 -11.46
CA TRP A 462 -3.20 23.32 -10.47
C TRP A 462 -2.93 21.94 -11.10
N GLU A 463 -3.42 21.69 -12.31
CA GLU A 463 -3.13 20.46 -13.06
C GLU A 463 -1.63 20.32 -13.37
N LEU A 464 -0.95 21.43 -13.71
CA LEU A 464 0.51 21.44 -13.84
C LEU A 464 1.21 21.06 -12.53
N PHE A 465 0.72 21.54 -11.38
CA PHE A 465 1.22 21.14 -10.07
C PHE A 465 0.99 19.64 -9.81
N GLN A 466 -0.21 19.13 -10.09
CA GLN A 466 -0.54 17.70 -9.95
C GLN A 466 0.34 16.82 -10.84
N THR A 467 0.61 17.27 -12.06
CA THR A 467 1.53 16.62 -13.01
C THR A 467 2.96 16.59 -12.45
N PHE A 468 3.42 17.73 -11.93
CA PHE A 468 4.74 17.85 -11.31
C PHE A 468 4.92 16.91 -10.11
N ILE A 469 3.97 16.85 -9.18
CA ILE A 469 4.08 15.99 -7.98
C ILE A 469 4.04 14.49 -8.31
N ARG A 470 3.38 14.10 -9.42
CA ARG A 470 3.42 12.72 -9.95
C ARG A 470 4.78 12.33 -10.58
N GLY A 471 5.74 13.26 -10.63
CA GLY A 471 7.07 13.03 -11.20
C GLY A 471 7.08 13.08 -12.73
N GLU A 472 6.01 13.55 -13.36
CA GLU A 472 5.93 13.72 -14.80
C GLU A 472 6.79 14.91 -15.26
N MET A 473 7.47 14.77 -16.39
CA MET A 473 8.31 15.84 -16.94
C MET A 473 7.43 16.96 -17.52
N LEU A 474 7.59 18.18 -16.99
CA LEU A 474 6.95 19.36 -17.54
C LEU A 474 7.65 19.76 -18.86
N GLU A 475 6.91 19.90 -19.95
CA GLU A 475 7.46 20.22 -21.28
C GLU A 475 8.14 21.60 -21.28
N LYS A 476 9.44 21.69 -21.57
CA LYS A 476 10.13 22.98 -21.63
C LYS A 476 9.51 23.89 -22.71
N LYS A 477 8.71 24.87 -22.28
CA LYS A 477 8.23 25.94 -23.18
C LYS A 477 9.36 26.95 -23.36
N GLN A 478 9.98 26.95 -24.54
CA GLN A 478 11.12 27.82 -24.89
C GLN A 478 10.82 29.34 -24.83
N THR A 479 9.55 29.73 -24.62
CA THR A 479 9.08 31.11 -24.76
C THR A 479 9.09 31.94 -23.49
N HIS A 480 9.42 31.37 -22.32
CA HIS A 480 9.32 32.07 -21.04
C HIS A 480 10.68 32.27 -20.38
N ALA A 481 10.85 33.43 -19.74
CA ALA A 481 12.10 33.84 -19.09
C ALA A 481 12.38 33.12 -17.74
N ILE A 482 11.39 32.41 -17.19
CA ILE A 482 11.50 31.73 -15.90
C ILE A 482 11.42 30.23 -16.14
N GLU A 483 12.48 29.53 -15.76
CA GLU A 483 12.57 28.08 -15.85
C GLU A 483 12.02 27.42 -14.58
N GLY A 484 11.23 26.36 -14.76
CA GLY A 484 10.84 25.45 -13.69
C GLY A 484 9.49 25.76 -13.01
N PRO A 485 9.04 24.83 -12.14
CA PRO A 485 7.77 24.92 -11.44
C PRO A 485 7.78 25.83 -10.21
N ILE A 486 8.96 26.22 -9.74
CA ILE A 486 9.11 27.08 -8.56
C ILE A 486 9.87 28.32 -9.01
N TRP A 487 9.30 29.50 -8.78
CA TRP A 487 10.01 30.76 -8.95
C TRP A 487 10.22 31.41 -7.60
N LEU A 488 11.50 31.65 -7.32
CA LEU A 488 11.97 32.38 -6.18
C LEU A 488 12.19 33.85 -6.58
N CYS A 489 11.35 34.74 -6.08
CA CYS A 489 11.35 36.16 -6.42
C CYS A 489 11.99 37.00 -5.32
N GLU A 490 13.05 37.70 -5.68
CA GLU A 490 13.70 38.67 -4.80
C GLU A 490 12.98 40.02 -4.84
N GLU A 491 13.00 40.74 -3.72
CA GLU A 491 12.34 42.05 -3.58
C GLU A 491 12.79 43.04 -4.65
N GLU A 492 14.09 43.10 -4.90
CA GLU A 492 14.69 44.01 -5.89
C GLU A 492 14.33 43.62 -7.33
N GLU A 493 14.12 42.34 -7.61
CA GLU A 493 13.60 41.90 -8.91
C GLU A 493 12.14 42.31 -9.06
N CYS A 494 11.34 42.11 -8.01
CA CYS A 494 9.93 42.45 -7.99
C CYS A 494 9.70 43.95 -8.19
N LYS A 495 10.42 44.80 -7.45
CA LYS A 495 10.36 46.27 -7.54
C LYS A 495 10.72 46.82 -8.93
N LYS A 496 11.56 46.13 -9.70
CA LYS A 496 11.96 46.55 -11.05
C LYS A 496 10.93 46.21 -12.11
N ARG A 497 10.01 45.28 -11.85
CA ARG A 497 8.99 44.83 -12.80
C ARG A 497 7.73 45.67 -12.64
N SER A 498 7.13 46.08 -13.75
CA SER A 498 5.75 46.58 -13.69
C SER A 498 4.78 45.44 -13.39
N GLN A 499 3.55 45.76 -12.97
CA GLN A 499 2.51 44.76 -12.77
C GLN A 499 2.27 43.91 -14.04
N GLN A 500 2.35 44.54 -15.22
CA GLN A 500 2.19 43.87 -16.51
C GLN A 500 3.36 42.93 -16.82
N ASP A 501 4.59 43.31 -16.47
CA ASP A 501 5.78 42.48 -16.67
C ASP A 501 5.75 41.26 -15.76
N LEU A 502 5.37 41.45 -14.49
CA LEU A 502 5.21 40.34 -13.54
C LEU A 502 4.09 39.39 -13.98
N TYR A 503 2.95 39.94 -14.42
CA TYR A 503 1.84 39.13 -14.95
C TYR A 503 2.30 38.30 -16.15
N SER A 504 2.97 38.93 -17.11
CA SER A 504 3.44 38.26 -18.33
C SER A 504 4.51 37.20 -18.04
N ALA A 505 5.26 37.35 -16.95
CA ALA A 505 6.24 36.37 -16.50
C ALA A 505 5.60 35.14 -15.84
N LEU A 506 4.52 35.34 -15.06
CA LEU A 506 3.79 34.26 -14.39
C LEU A 506 2.76 33.57 -15.29
N TYR A 507 2.09 34.33 -16.13
CA TYR A 507 1.03 33.85 -17.01
C TYR A 507 1.60 32.99 -18.14
N GLY A 508 1.02 31.80 -18.35
CA GLY A 508 1.48 30.84 -19.35
C GLY A 508 2.80 30.11 -19.06
N SER A 509 3.54 30.52 -18.01
CA SER A 509 4.76 29.84 -17.55
C SER A 509 4.44 28.50 -16.88
N GLN A 510 5.49 27.74 -16.52
CA GLN A 510 5.34 26.50 -15.75
C GLN A 510 5.37 26.70 -14.24
N VAL A 511 5.53 27.94 -13.78
CA VAL A 511 5.58 28.28 -12.36
C VAL A 511 4.23 27.94 -11.71
N VAL A 512 4.26 27.07 -10.72
CA VAL A 512 3.11 26.69 -9.89
C VAL A 512 3.31 27.12 -8.43
N CYS A 513 4.55 27.33 -8.00
CA CYS A 513 4.91 27.87 -6.69
C CYS A 513 5.67 29.20 -6.85
N PHE A 514 5.15 30.27 -6.25
CA PHE A 514 5.78 31.59 -6.23
C PHE A 514 6.26 31.92 -4.82
N ALA A 515 7.55 31.71 -4.58
CA ALA A 515 8.18 31.99 -3.29
C ALA A 515 8.81 33.38 -3.31
N MET A 516 8.62 34.16 -2.26
CA MET A 516 9.15 35.53 -2.13
C MET A 516 10.13 35.62 -0.97
N ASN A 517 11.23 36.35 -1.15
CA ASN A 517 12.20 36.61 -0.09
C ASN A 517 11.84 37.80 0.81
N PHE A 518 10.66 38.37 0.60
CA PHE A 518 10.18 39.58 1.24
C PHE A 518 8.70 39.44 1.57
N ALA A 519 8.26 40.16 2.60
CA ALA A 519 6.85 40.27 2.90
C ALA A 519 6.17 41.19 1.86
N PRO A 520 5.12 40.73 1.15
CA PRO A 520 4.38 41.59 0.25
C PRO A 520 3.76 42.73 1.06
N GLN A 521 4.07 43.97 0.66
CA GLN A 521 3.60 45.15 1.38
C GLN A 521 2.07 45.28 1.26
N PRO A 522 1.37 45.69 2.34
CA PRO A 522 -0.05 46.02 2.30
C PRO A 522 -0.26 47.37 1.58
N ALA A 523 -0.02 47.41 0.27
CA ALA A 523 -0.55 48.46 -0.59
C ALA A 523 -2.01 48.10 -0.93
N GLU A 524 -2.91 49.06 -1.11
CA GLU A 524 -4.27 48.77 -1.56
C GLU A 524 -4.40 48.93 -3.08
N PRO A 525 -4.49 47.84 -3.87
CA PRO A 525 -4.23 46.43 -3.54
C PRO A 525 -2.75 46.01 -3.71
N PRO A 526 -2.28 44.94 -3.04
CA PRO A 526 -0.88 44.51 -3.12
C PRO A 526 -0.63 43.93 -4.51
N TYR A 527 0.03 44.71 -5.37
CA TYR A 527 0.11 44.39 -6.80
C TYR A 527 0.72 43.02 -7.07
N VAL A 528 1.69 42.58 -6.25
CA VAL A 528 2.36 41.28 -6.37
C VAL A 528 1.37 40.13 -6.17
N LEU A 529 0.66 40.10 -5.03
CA LEU A 529 -0.32 39.06 -4.74
C LEU A 529 -1.48 39.09 -5.72
N ARG A 530 -1.98 40.28 -6.09
CA ARG A 530 -3.02 40.41 -7.10
C ARG A 530 -2.59 39.84 -8.46
N THR A 531 -1.34 40.10 -8.86
CA THR A 531 -0.77 39.61 -10.12
C THR A 531 -0.62 38.09 -10.11
N MET A 532 -0.15 37.53 -8.99
CA MET A 532 -0.06 36.10 -8.75
C MET A 532 -1.42 35.40 -8.89
N LEU A 533 -2.46 35.96 -8.24
CA LEU A 533 -3.84 35.43 -8.33
C LEU A 533 -4.37 35.48 -9.77
N LEU A 534 -4.17 36.61 -10.48
CA LEU A 534 -4.57 36.77 -11.88
C LEU A 534 -3.85 35.81 -12.82
N ALA A 535 -2.59 35.47 -12.54
CA ALA A 535 -1.79 34.55 -13.35
C ALA A 535 -2.07 33.07 -13.06
N GLY A 536 -3.02 32.76 -12.18
CA GLY A 536 -3.41 31.40 -11.88
C GLY A 536 -2.46 30.66 -10.92
N ILE A 537 -1.50 31.33 -10.28
CA ILE A 537 -0.54 30.65 -9.40
C ILE A 537 -1.23 30.07 -8.16
N PRO A 538 -1.18 28.75 -7.93
CA PRO A 538 -1.91 28.12 -6.83
C PRO A 538 -1.17 28.13 -5.49
N ILE A 539 0.17 28.17 -5.51
CA ILE A 539 0.99 28.06 -4.30
C ILE A 539 1.89 29.28 -4.21
N ALA A 540 1.97 29.90 -3.03
CA ALA A 540 2.94 30.93 -2.75
C ALA A 540 3.38 30.93 -1.30
N LEU A 541 4.60 31.38 -1.07
CA LEU A 541 5.25 31.35 0.23
C LEU A 541 6.00 32.66 0.44
N TRP A 542 5.83 33.29 1.60
CA TRP A 542 6.58 34.51 1.93
C TRP A 542 6.82 34.64 3.44
N PRO A 543 7.87 35.36 3.84
CA PRO A 543 8.12 35.71 5.23
C PRO A 543 7.11 36.72 5.78
N GLY A 544 6.84 36.67 7.08
CA GLY A 544 6.12 37.73 7.77
C GLY A 544 6.87 39.08 7.76
N PRO A 545 6.18 40.22 7.94
CA PRO A 545 6.77 41.55 7.91
C PRO A 545 7.74 41.85 9.08
N LEU A 546 7.76 41.03 10.13
CA LEU A 546 8.58 41.22 11.33
C LEU A 546 9.93 40.51 11.28
N ILE A 547 10.27 39.82 10.17
CA ILE A 547 11.49 39.02 10.05
C ILE A 547 12.69 39.94 9.80
N LYS A 548 13.66 39.95 10.73
CA LYS A 548 14.90 40.75 10.65
C LYS A 548 16.03 40.04 9.89
N HIS A 549 16.00 38.71 9.86
CA HIS A 549 17.02 37.84 9.24
C HIS A 549 16.42 37.08 8.06
N LEU A 550 15.98 37.83 7.04
CA LEU A 550 15.34 37.26 5.84
C LEU A 550 16.28 36.30 5.09
N ASP A 551 17.58 36.58 5.08
CA ASP A 551 18.59 35.81 4.34
C ASP A 551 18.69 34.35 4.84
N ASP A 552 18.66 34.11 6.15
CA ASP A 552 18.80 32.76 6.74
C ASP A 552 17.55 31.91 6.47
N CYS A 553 16.37 32.46 6.71
CA CYS A 553 15.09 31.78 6.43
C CYS A 553 14.95 31.44 4.94
N PHE A 554 15.54 32.26 4.08
CA PHE A 554 15.50 32.06 2.65
C PHE A 554 16.53 31.07 2.14
N ALA A 555 17.69 30.96 2.79
CA ALA A 555 18.61 29.86 2.53
C ALA A 555 17.93 28.50 2.78
N ASP A 556 17.12 28.39 3.84
CA ASP A 556 16.34 27.18 4.15
C ASP A 556 15.24 26.91 3.11
N ILE A 557 14.51 27.94 2.67
CA ILE A 557 13.54 27.83 1.58
C ILE A 557 14.23 27.37 0.30
N HIS A 558 15.36 27.98 -0.03
CA HIS A 558 16.12 27.66 -1.23
C HIS A 558 16.67 26.22 -1.15
N GLU A 559 17.26 25.83 -0.04
CA GLU A 559 17.74 24.46 0.20
C GLU A 559 16.61 23.43 0.06
N LYS A 560 15.47 23.67 0.71
CA LYS A 560 14.35 22.74 0.69
C LYS A 560 13.74 22.61 -0.71
N LEU A 561 13.52 23.73 -1.40
CA LEU A 561 12.84 23.78 -2.69
C LEU A 561 13.75 23.46 -3.89
N PHE A 562 15.05 23.75 -3.81
CA PHE A 562 15.96 23.70 -4.97
C PHE A 562 17.16 22.75 -4.87
N GLN A 563 17.48 22.12 -3.72
CA GLN A 563 18.63 21.21 -3.67
C GLN A 563 18.49 19.95 -4.56
N GLU A 564 19.65 19.58 -5.10
CA GLU A 564 19.92 18.81 -6.31
C GLU A 564 19.45 17.35 -6.27
N ASN A 565 18.23 17.10 -6.74
CA ASN A 565 17.88 15.96 -7.59
C ASN A 565 16.47 16.22 -8.14
N HIS A 566 16.34 16.48 -9.45
CA HIS A 566 15.06 16.78 -10.10
C HIS A 566 13.97 15.72 -9.91
N HIS A 567 14.32 14.52 -9.42
CA HIS A 567 13.39 13.43 -9.14
C HIS A 567 12.83 13.43 -7.70
N THR A 568 13.44 14.14 -6.75
CA THR A 568 12.96 14.20 -5.35
C THR A 568 12.29 15.53 -4.98
N SER A 569 12.31 16.53 -5.85
CA SER A 569 11.66 17.83 -5.62
C SER A 569 10.13 17.79 -5.76
N SER A 570 9.58 16.85 -6.53
CA SER A 570 8.14 16.65 -6.72
C SER A 570 7.41 16.29 -5.41
N LEU A 571 8.00 15.38 -4.63
CA LEU A 571 7.49 14.97 -3.32
C LEU A 571 7.58 16.10 -2.26
N ARG A 572 8.43 17.12 -2.47
CA ARG A 572 8.63 18.18 -1.47
C ARG A 572 7.60 19.30 -1.50
N LEU A 573 6.98 19.57 -2.66
CA LEU A 573 5.96 20.62 -2.75
C LEU A 573 4.60 20.19 -2.19
N GLN A 574 4.24 18.90 -2.29
CA GLN A 574 3.02 18.38 -1.68
C GLN A 574 3.06 18.47 -0.14
N ASP A 575 4.24 18.32 0.45
CA ASP A 575 4.47 18.33 1.90
C ASP A 575 4.73 19.75 2.44
N LEU A 576 4.53 20.79 1.62
CA LEU A 576 4.82 22.17 1.99
C LEU A 576 3.99 22.65 3.20
N PRO A 577 2.69 22.30 3.36
CA PRO A 577 1.94 22.63 4.58
C PRO A 577 2.56 22.06 5.86
N ASP A 578 3.04 20.81 5.82
CA ASP A 578 3.74 20.17 6.94
C ASP A 578 5.06 20.88 7.24
N TRP A 579 5.88 21.09 6.22
CA TRP A 579 7.17 21.75 6.39
C TRP A 579 7.03 23.17 6.93
N VAL A 580 6.10 23.97 6.41
CA VAL A 580 5.85 25.34 6.92
C VAL A 580 5.40 25.31 8.37
N TRP A 581 4.57 24.35 8.75
CA TRP A 581 4.14 24.17 10.14
C TRP A 581 5.32 23.79 11.05
N GLU A 582 6.18 22.86 10.63
CA GLU A 582 7.41 22.50 11.35
C GLU A 582 8.33 23.71 11.54
N GLN A 583 8.52 24.54 10.51
CA GLN A 583 9.31 25.76 10.61
C GLN A 583 8.74 26.70 11.68
N ARG A 584 7.42 26.92 11.68
CA ARG A 584 6.75 27.75 12.71
C ARG A 584 6.91 27.18 14.12
N MET A 585 6.99 25.86 14.29
CA MET A 585 7.20 25.23 15.60
C MET A 585 8.63 25.36 16.12
N GLN A 586 9.62 25.33 15.22
CA GLN A 586 11.05 25.38 15.58
C GLN A 586 11.49 26.79 16.01
N THR A 587 10.77 27.82 15.58
CA THR A 587 11.11 29.21 15.84
C THR A 587 10.72 29.59 17.26
N LYS A 588 11.74 29.75 18.11
CA LYS A 588 11.59 30.06 19.55
C LYS A 588 11.17 31.51 19.84
N ASP A 589 11.41 32.41 18.89
CA ASP A 589 11.16 33.84 19.00
C ASP A 589 10.17 34.32 17.93
N ASP A 590 9.56 35.49 18.14
CA ASP A 590 8.57 36.14 17.25
C ASP A 590 9.07 36.47 15.83
N GLU A 591 10.28 36.03 15.46
CA GLU A 591 11.05 36.59 14.37
C GLU A 591 11.00 35.77 13.06
N HIS A 592 10.25 34.66 13.01
CA HIS A 592 10.32 33.72 11.87
C HIS A 592 9.03 32.96 11.54
N CYS A 593 7.93 33.64 11.17
CA CYS A 593 6.78 32.93 10.61
C CYS A 593 6.68 33.09 9.09
N LEU A 594 6.55 31.94 8.41
CA LEU A 594 6.22 31.86 6.99
C LEU A 594 4.70 31.87 6.82
N THR A 595 4.22 32.61 5.82
CA THR A 595 2.84 32.56 5.34
C THR A 595 2.78 31.66 4.10
N LEU A 596 1.89 30.66 4.13
CA LEU A 596 1.67 29.74 3.02
C LEU A 596 0.30 29.99 2.39
N PHE A 597 0.31 30.46 1.16
CA PHE A 597 -0.86 30.48 0.29
C PHE A 597 -0.98 29.14 -0.43
N TRP A 598 -2.10 28.45 -0.23
CA TRP A 598 -2.35 27.13 -0.80
C TRP A 598 -3.77 27.05 -1.34
N ASP A 599 -3.92 27.23 -2.64
CA ASP A 599 -5.21 27.47 -3.26
C ASP A 599 -5.55 26.38 -4.29
N ASN A 600 -6.35 25.40 -3.85
CA ASN A 600 -6.84 24.29 -4.67
C ASN A 600 -8.22 24.64 -5.29
N PRO A 601 -8.39 24.62 -6.64
CA PRO A 601 -9.63 25.02 -7.34
C PRO A 601 -10.87 24.18 -7.01
N ASP A 602 -10.69 22.97 -6.47
CA ASP A 602 -11.79 22.07 -6.10
C ASP A 602 -12.38 22.39 -4.73
N ARG A 603 -11.78 23.33 -3.99
CA ARG A 603 -12.26 23.71 -2.67
C ARG A 603 -13.25 24.85 -2.77
N VAL A 604 -14.35 24.68 -2.08
CA VAL A 604 -15.50 25.57 -2.16
C VAL A 604 -15.60 26.36 -0.87
N LEU A 605 -15.94 27.65 -0.99
CA LEU A 605 -16.25 28.48 0.17
C LEU A 605 -17.41 27.88 0.99
N PRO A 606 -17.34 27.94 2.33
CA PRO A 606 -18.48 27.64 3.19
C PRO A 606 -19.73 28.40 2.74
N GLY A 607 -20.90 27.73 2.70
CA GLY A 607 -22.17 28.38 2.34
C GLY A 607 -22.43 28.61 0.84
N MET A 608 -21.47 28.35 -0.06
CA MET A 608 -21.72 28.42 -1.51
C MET A 608 -22.73 27.34 -1.97
N PRO A 609 -23.70 27.68 -2.84
CA PRO A 609 -24.67 26.73 -3.38
C PRO A 609 -24.03 25.54 -4.10
N GLN A 610 -24.61 24.36 -3.91
CA GLN A 610 -24.09 23.08 -4.43
C GLN A 610 -24.01 23.04 -5.97
N PHE A 611 -24.86 23.76 -6.69
CA PHE A 611 -24.80 23.81 -8.15
C PHE A 611 -23.54 24.51 -8.69
N LEU A 612 -22.90 25.42 -7.92
CA LEU A 612 -21.58 25.97 -8.28
C LEU A 612 -20.44 24.97 -8.02
N LYS A 613 -20.72 23.88 -7.29
CA LYS A 613 -19.75 22.81 -6.95
C LYS A 613 -19.66 21.74 -8.03
N GLU A 614 -20.70 21.56 -8.83
CA GLU A 614 -20.71 20.59 -9.92
C GLU A 614 -20.10 21.20 -11.19
N LYS A 615 -19.17 20.48 -11.84
CA LYS A 615 -18.50 20.91 -13.10
C LYS A 615 -19.49 21.39 -14.20
N GLY A 616 -20.77 21.00 -14.12
CA GLY A 616 -21.84 21.42 -15.04
C GLY A 616 -22.56 22.75 -14.72
N GLY A 617 -22.57 23.23 -13.48
CA GLY A 617 -23.33 24.44 -13.09
C GLY A 617 -22.72 25.76 -13.59
N ILE A 618 -21.46 25.73 -14.01
CA ILE A 618 -20.71 26.87 -14.57
C ILE A 618 -21.35 27.37 -15.88
N ASN A 619 -21.98 26.49 -16.66
CA ASN A 619 -22.69 26.90 -17.89
C ASN A 619 -23.98 27.69 -17.59
N MET A 620 -24.62 27.47 -16.42
CA MET A 620 -25.82 28.21 -16.00
C MET A 620 -25.48 29.56 -15.35
N ALA A 621 -24.40 29.65 -14.57
CA ALA A 621 -23.98 30.92 -13.95
C ALA A 621 -23.63 31.98 -15.02
N ARG A 622 -23.09 31.57 -16.17
CA ARG A 622 -22.93 32.45 -17.36
C ARG A 622 -24.27 33.01 -17.86
N GLN A 623 -25.36 32.24 -17.85
CA GLN A 623 -26.68 32.74 -18.28
C GLN A 623 -27.30 33.71 -17.28
N LEU A 624 -27.09 33.51 -15.97
CA LEU A 624 -27.65 34.40 -14.94
C LEU A 624 -26.95 35.77 -14.87
N HIS A 625 -25.65 35.85 -15.18
CA HIS A 625 -24.94 37.13 -15.24
C HIS A 625 -25.32 37.98 -16.47
N TYR A 626 -25.67 37.36 -17.60
CA TYR A 626 -26.20 38.07 -18.78
C TYR A 626 -27.71 38.38 -18.70
N GLY A 627 -28.47 37.68 -17.84
CA GLY A 627 -29.91 37.91 -17.67
C GLY A 627 -30.30 39.12 -16.81
N ARG A 628 -29.40 39.64 -15.96
CA ARG A 628 -29.67 40.82 -15.12
C ARG A 628 -29.37 42.17 -15.79
N ALA A 629 -28.68 42.20 -16.93
CA ALA A 629 -28.42 43.42 -17.70
C ALA A 629 -29.52 43.76 -18.73
N SER A 630 -30.60 42.97 -18.83
CA SER A 630 -31.66 43.13 -19.84
C SER A 630 -33.07 43.36 -19.27
N ARG A 631 -33.18 43.80 -18.01
CA ARG A 631 -34.44 44.36 -17.47
C ARG A 631 -34.16 45.68 -16.74
N ASN A 632 -34.06 46.74 -17.54
CA ASN A 632 -34.58 48.05 -17.20
C ASN A 632 -35.97 48.17 -17.82
#